data_AF-A0A2S6SD35-F1
#
_entry.id   AF-A0A2S6SD35-F1
#
_cell.length_a   1.000
_cell.length_b   1.000
_cell.length_c   1.000
_cell.angle_alpha   90.00
_cell.angle_beta   90.00
_cell.angle_gamma   90.00
#
_symmetry.space_group_name_H-M   'P 1'
#
loop_
_entity.id
_entity.type
_entity.pdbx_description
1 polymer ?
#
loop_
_entity_poly.entity_id
_entity_poly.type
_entity_poly.pdbx_seq_one_letter_code
_entity_poly.pdbx_strand_id
1 'polypeptide(L)'
;MTIFLFYLFSGILVISSVLVITSKNPIHSVLFLILCFFNSSILFLFLNAEFLAMILLIVYVGAVAVLFLFVVMMLDIKVSQARKNLLNYLPLGLFVSFVIFFEFIVIIKNSKIVPFVAKNKNMENNLVDNTHLLGNILYTDFFLLFQLSGIILLVAMVGAILLTLRKRKGVKKQNIYNQIFRE
;
A
#
# COMPACT_ATOMS: atom_id res chain seq x y z
N MET A 1 24.74 15.18 -8.28
CA MET A 1 24.58 14.29 -7.11
C MET A 1 23.17 13.71 -7.02
N THR A 2 22.12 14.54 -7.09
CA THR A 2 20.71 14.11 -6.98
C THR A 2 20.29 13.07 -8.03
N ILE A 3 20.70 13.22 -9.29
CA ILE A 3 20.36 12.28 -10.37
C ILE A 3 20.97 10.88 -10.12
N PHE A 4 22.21 10.82 -9.64
CA PHE A 4 22.85 9.55 -9.30
C PHE A 4 22.12 8.85 -8.16
N LEU A 5 21.79 9.58 -7.08
CA LEU A 5 21.01 9.05 -5.97
C LEU A 5 19.63 8.57 -6.44
N PHE A 6 18.96 9.32 -7.32
CA PHE A 6 17.68 8.91 -7.91
C PHE A 6 17.76 7.55 -8.61
N TYR A 7 18.76 7.35 -9.49
CA TYR A 7 18.94 6.07 -10.18
C TYR A 7 19.34 4.93 -9.24
N LEU A 8 20.11 5.23 -8.19
CA LEU A 8 20.47 4.25 -7.17
C LEU A 8 19.23 3.77 -6.39
N PHE A 9 18.44 4.69 -5.83
CA PHE A 9 17.25 4.34 -5.04
C PHE A 9 16.13 3.73 -5.90
N SER A 10 15.94 4.19 -7.13
CA SER A 10 14.99 3.57 -8.07
C SER A 10 15.44 2.18 -8.51
N GLY A 11 16.74 1.97 -8.75
CA GLY A 11 17.29 0.64 -9.04
C GLY A 11 17.06 -0.35 -7.89
N ILE A 12 17.35 0.07 -6.65
CA ILE A 12 17.10 -0.76 -5.45
C ILE A 12 15.60 -1.04 -5.30
N LEU A 13 14.73 -0.06 -5.54
CA LEU A 13 13.28 -0.24 -5.48
C LEU A 13 12.82 -1.31 -6.47
N VAL A 14 13.25 -1.26 -7.73
CA VAL A 14 12.87 -2.24 -8.75
C VAL A 14 13.39 -3.63 -8.37
N ILE A 15 14.66 -3.76 -7.98
CA ILE A 15 15.24 -5.04 -7.56
C ILE A 15 14.46 -5.61 -6.37
N SER A 16 14.19 -4.78 -5.37
CA SER A 16 13.43 -5.18 -4.18
C SER A 16 12.01 -5.62 -4.55
N SER A 17 11.34 -4.93 -5.46
CA SER A 17 9.97 -5.29 -5.90
C SER A 17 9.92 -6.65 -6.59
N VAL A 18 10.95 -6.98 -7.38
CA VAL A 18 11.10 -8.31 -7.98
C VAL A 18 11.36 -9.37 -6.91
N LEU A 19 12.20 -9.06 -5.91
CA LEU A 19 12.50 -9.98 -4.81
C LEU A 19 11.29 -10.26 -3.91
N VAL A 20 10.40 -9.28 -3.71
CA VAL A 20 9.12 -9.47 -3.00
C VAL A 20 8.29 -10.59 -3.64
N ILE A 21 8.20 -10.60 -4.97
CA ILE A 21 7.34 -11.54 -5.72
C ILE A 21 8.02 -12.91 -5.90
N THR A 22 9.34 -12.92 -6.08
CA THR A 22 10.08 -14.16 -6.39
C THR A 22 10.45 -14.98 -5.15
N SER A 23 10.59 -14.33 -3.99
CA SER A 23 11.02 -14.98 -2.74
C SER A 23 10.12 -16.15 -2.34
N LYS A 24 10.76 -17.22 -1.85
CA LYS A 24 10.06 -18.45 -1.41
C LYS A 24 9.49 -18.32 -0.01
N ASN A 25 10.20 -17.60 0.86
CA ASN A 25 9.81 -17.43 2.25
C ASN A 25 8.98 -16.14 2.36
N PRO A 26 7.74 -16.22 2.85
CA PRO A 26 6.87 -15.07 3.05
C PRO A 26 7.52 -13.97 3.91
N ILE A 27 8.28 -14.34 4.95
CA ILE A 27 9.00 -13.39 5.82
C ILE A 27 10.01 -12.55 5.02
N HIS A 28 10.83 -13.18 4.18
CA HIS A 28 11.77 -12.45 3.32
C HIS A 28 11.03 -11.55 2.31
N SER A 29 9.88 -12.01 1.80
CA SER A 29 9.05 -11.22 0.89
C SER A 29 8.56 -9.93 1.56
N VAL A 30 8.12 -9.99 2.83
CA VAL A 30 7.70 -8.79 3.59
C VAL A 30 8.89 -7.88 3.91
N LEU A 31 10.08 -8.41 4.23
CA LEU A 31 11.27 -7.59 4.43
C LEU A 31 11.66 -6.80 3.18
N PHE A 32 11.60 -7.42 1.99
CA PHE A 32 11.81 -6.70 0.73
C PHE A 32 10.69 -5.69 0.43
N LEU A 33 9.48 -5.91 0.93
CA LEU A 33 8.37 -4.95 0.78
C LEU A 33 8.64 -3.70 1.62
N ILE A 34 9.11 -3.87 2.86
CA ILE A 34 9.56 -2.76 3.72
C ILE A 34 10.65 -1.97 3.01
N LEU A 35 11.63 -2.66 2.42
CA LEU A 35 12.70 -2.03 1.65
C LEU A 35 12.13 -1.24 0.46
N CYS A 36 11.12 -1.74 -0.26
CA CYS A 36 10.47 -1.00 -1.35
C CYS A 36 9.85 0.32 -0.88
N PHE A 37 9.05 0.28 0.19
CA PHE A 37 8.41 1.48 0.73
C PHE A 37 9.43 2.49 1.26
N PHE A 38 10.50 2.02 1.89
CA PHE A 38 11.57 2.89 2.34
C PHE A 38 12.27 3.60 1.18
N ASN A 39 12.66 2.87 0.13
CA ASN A 39 13.28 3.47 -1.07
C ASN A 39 12.29 4.44 -1.77
N SER A 40 11.00 4.09 -1.84
CA SER A 40 9.98 4.97 -2.41
C SER A 40 9.79 6.26 -1.61
N SER A 41 9.93 6.22 -0.28
CA SER A 41 9.87 7.42 0.56
C SER A 41 11.01 8.38 0.24
N ILE A 42 12.22 7.84 0.01
CA ILE A 42 13.39 8.65 -0.36
C ILE A 42 13.19 9.30 -1.74
N LEU A 43 12.60 8.58 -2.69
CA LEU A 43 12.23 9.15 -3.98
C LEU A 43 11.21 10.29 -3.85
N PHE A 44 10.22 10.18 -2.95
CA PHE A 44 9.29 11.28 -2.66
C PHE A 44 9.97 12.49 -2.02
N LEU A 45 10.96 12.29 -1.15
CA LEU A 45 11.77 13.40 -0.63
C LEU A 45 12.51 14.14 -1.76
N PHE A 46 13.05 13.43 -2.75
CA PHE A 46 13.69 14.07 -3.92
C PHE A 46 12.72 14.83 -4.82
N LEU A 47 11.42 14.51 -4.77
CA LEU A 47 10.37 15.26 -5.47
C LEU A 47 9.84 16.44 -4.64
N ASN A 48 10.48 16.78 -3.52
CA ASN A 48 10.02 17.79 -2.54
C ASN A 48 8.64 17.47 -1.97
N ALA A 49 8.24 16.19 -1.90
CA ALA A 49 6.96 15.74 -1.34
C ALA A 49 7.15 15.21 0.10
N GLU A 50 7.61 16.07 1.00
CA GLU A 50 8.04 15.70 2.36
C GLU A 50 6.95 15.05 3.21
N PHE A 51 5.76 15.65 3.23
CA PHE A 51 4.62 15.12 3.99
C PHE A 51 4.23 13.71 3.52
N LEU A 52 4.21 13.49 2.20
CA LEU A 52 3.84 12.20 1.62
C LEU A 52 4.90 11.12 1.92
N ALA A 53 6.18 11.50 1.86
CA ALA A 53 7.28 10.62 2.24
C ALA A 53 7.15 10.16 3.71
N MET A 54 6.89 11.10 4.63
CA MET A 54 6.74 10.78 6.04
C MET A 54 5.53 9.89 6.32
N ILE A 55 4.38 10.13 5.66
CA ILE A 55 3.21 9.24 5.77
C ILE A 55 3.52 7.84 5.23
N LEU A 56 4.28 7.72 4.14
CA LEU A 56 4.67 6.43 3.59
C LEU A 56 5.47 5.61 4.61
N LEU A 57 6.39 6.25 5.34
CA LEU A 57 7.12 5.59 6.43
C LEU A 57 6.22 5.23 7.61
N ILE A 58 5.41 6.16 8.11
CA ILE A 58 4.61 5.92 9.32
C ILE A 58 3.54 4.86 9.08
N VAL A 59 2.77 4.99 8.00
CA VAL A 59 1.60 4.14 7.75
C VAL A 59 2.00 2.85 7.05
N TYR A 60 2.72 2.92 5.92
CA TYR A 60 3.01 1.72 5.14
C TYR A 60 4.16 0.90 5.73
N VAL A 61 5.28 1.53 6.09
CA VAL A 61 6.38 0.82 6.74
C VAL A 61 6.03 0.51 8.20
N GLY A 62 5.57 1.49 8.97
CA GLY A 62 5.39 1.37 10.42
C GLY A 62 4.21 0.51 10.85
N ALA A 63 3.02 0.71 10.25
CA ALA A 63 1.82 -0.02 10.64
C ALA A 63 1.54 -1.22 9.74
N VAL A 64 1.36 -1.00 8.44
CA VAL A 64 0.85 -2.01 7.51
C VAL A 64 1.85 -3.16 7.31
N ALA A 65 3.09 -2.86 6.95
CA ALA A 65 4.09 -3.89 6.68
C ALA A 65 4.49 -4.68 7.94
N VAL A 66 4.56 -4.02 9.10
CA VAL A 66 4.81 -4.70 10.39
C VAL A 66 3.64 -5.61 10.78
N LEU A 67 2.39 -5.19 10.59
CA LEU A 67 1.22 -6.04 10.79
C LEU A 67 1.30 -7.28 9.89
N PHE A 68 1.64 -7.10 8.62
CA PHE A 68 1.86 -8.22 7.70
C PHE A 68 2.98 -9.16 8.18
N LEU A 69 4.07 -8.63 8.72
CA LEU A 69 5.16 -9.44 9.27
C LEU A 69 4.65 -10.33 10.41
N PHE A 70 3.90 -9.77 11.36
CA PHE A 70 3.30 -10.55 12.45
C PHE A 70 2.35 -11.63 11.93
N VAL A 71 1.44 -11.28 11.02
CA VAL A 71 0.46 -12.22 10.44
C VAL A 71 1.16 -13.36 9.71
N VAL A 72 2.15 -13.04 8.88
CA VAL A 72 2.89 -14.02 8.10
C VAL A 72 3.76 -14.92 8.98
N MET A 73 4.27 -14.42 10.10
CA MET A 73 5.05 -15.23 11.05
C MET A 73 4.18 -16.18 11.87
N MET A 74 2.94 -15.77 12.20
CA MET A 74 1.99 -16.62 12.91
C MET A 74 1.37 -17.71 12.02
N LEU A 75 1.33 -17.50 10.70
CA LEU A 75 0.77 -18.45 9.75
C LEU A 75 1.86 -19.35 9.17
N ASP A 76 1.73 -20.67 9.35
CA ASP A 76 2.57 -21.64 8.67
C ASP A 76 2.10 -21.84 7.21
N ILE A 77 2.56 -20.98 6.32
CA ILE A 77 2.17 -20.97 4.91
C ILE A 77 2.96 -22.06 4.16
N LYS A 78 2.28 -23.15 3.77
CA LYS A 78 2.87 -24.22 2.93
C LYS A 78 2.96 -23.77 1.46
N VAL A 79 4.00 -23.00 1.13
CA VAL A 79 4.24 -22.42 -0.21
C VAL A 79 4.47 -23.48 -1.31
N SER A 80 4.83 -24.72 -0.95
CA SER A 80 5.19 -25.78 -1.89
C SER A 80 4.03 -26.25 -2.77
N GLN A 81 2.79 -26.26 -2.28
CA GLN A 81 1.64 -26.76 -3.02
C GLN A 81 1.09 -25.74 -4.04
N ALA A 82 1.19 -24.44 -3.73
CA ALA A 82 0.70 -23.35 -4.58
C ALA A 82 1.52 -23.15 -5.87
N ARG A 83 2.81 -23.50 -5.87
CA ARG A 83 3.69 -23.30 -7.03
C ARG A 83 3.54 -24.35 -8.13
N LYS A 84 2.92 -25.52 -7.85
CA LYS A 84 2.82 -26.63 -8.82
C LYS A 84 1.99 -26.26 -10.05
N ASN A 85 1.02 -25.35 -9.91
CA ASN A 85 0.20 -24.83 -11.01
C ASN A 85 0.71 -23.51 -11.59
N LEU A 86 1.67 -22.84 -10.93
CA LEU A 86 2.13 -21.50 -11.32
C LEU A 86 2.92 -21.54 -12.64
N LEU A 87 3.69 -22.60 -12.87
CA LEU A 87 4.44 -22.81 -14.12
C LEU A 87 3.52 -22.96 -15.34
N ASN A 88 2.31 -23.51 -15.18
CA ASN A 88 1.37 -23.67 -16.29
C ASN A 88 0.75 -22.34 -16.73
N TYR A 89 0.59 -21.39 -15.80
CA TYR A 89 0.00 -20.06 -16.09
C TYR A 89 1.05 -18.96 -16.30
N LEU A 90 2.34 -19.26 -16.10
CA LEU A 90 3.46 -18.35 -16.34
C LEU A 90 3.46 -17.76 -17.76
N PRO A 91 3.30 -18.52 -18.86
CA PRO A 91 3.32 -17.94 -20.21
C PRO A 91 2.17 -16.97 -20.45
N LEU A 92 0.98 -17.25 -19.90
CA LEU A 92 -0.17 -16.34 -19.97
C LEU A 92 0.11 -15.06 -19.17
N GLY A 93 0.67 -15.18 -17.96
CA GLY A 93 1.04 -14.04 -17.14
C GLY A 93 2.10 -13.14 -17.80
N LEU A 94 3.09 -13.74 -18.46
CA LEU A 94 4.09 -12.98 -19.23
C LEU A 94 3.47 -12.27 -20.43
N PHE A 95 2.54 -12.92 -21.15
CA PHE A 95 1.84 -12.29 -22.26
C PHE A 95 1.04 -11.06 -21.79
N VAL A 96 0.29 -11.19 -20.70
CA VAL A 96 -0.49 -10.06 -20.14
C VAL A 96 0.43 -8.94 -19.65
N SER A 97 1.50 -9.27 -18.93
CA SER A 97 2.49 -8.29 -18.47
C SER A 97 3.13 -7.54 -19.65
N PHE A 98 3.44 -8.24 -20.74
CA PHE A 98 4.00 -7.65 -21.95
C PHE A 98 3.02 -6.69 -22.64
N VAL A 99 1.74 -7.07 -22.75
CA VAL A 99 0.69 -6.21 -23.33
C VAL A 99 0.54 -4.92 -22.52
N ILE A 100 0.45 -5.03 -21.19
CA ILE A 100 0.34 -3.88 -20.30
C ILE A 100 1.59 -2.99 -20.40
N PHE A 101 2.79 -3.59 -20.42
CA PHE A 101 4.04 -2.84 -20.55
C PHE A 101 4.12 -2.11 -21.90
N PHE A 102 3.69 -2.74 -22.99
CA PHE A 102 3.62 -2.12 -24.29
C PHE A 102 2.60 -0.96 -24.32
N GLU A 103 1.44 -1.14 -23.70
CA GLU A 103 0.43 -0.09 -23.56
C GLU A 103 0.98 1.14 -22.82
N PHE A 104 1.70 0.93 -21.71
CA PHE A 104 2.38 2.03 -21.00
C PHE A 104 3.37 2.78 -21.90
N ILE A 105 4.16 2.08 -22.71
CA ILE A 105 5.11 2.71 -23.65
C ILE A 105 4.37 3.56 -24.69
N VAL A 106 3.27 3.04 -25.25
CA VAL A 106 2.46 3.77 -26.23
C VAL A 106 1.84 5.02 -25.60
N ILE A 107 1.28 4.90 -24.38
CA ILE A 107 0.71 6.04 -23.65
C ILE A 107 1.77 7.10 -23.39
N ILE A 108 2.97 6.71 -22.92
CA ILE A 108 4.06 7.67 -22.64
C ILE A 108 4.51 8.38 -23.92
N LYS A 109 4.67 7.66 -25.03
CA LYS A 109 5.09 8.24 -26.33
C LYS A 109 4.02 9.16 -26.93
N ASN A 110 2.75 8.77 -26.85
CA ASN A 110 1.63 9.53 -27.41
C ASN A 110 1.15 10.65 -26.47
N SER A 111 1.50 10.59 -25.20
CA SER A 111 1.30 11.72 -24.31
C SER A 111 2.15 12.86 -24.84
N LYS A 112 1.48 13.92 -25.31
CA LYS A 112 2.13 15.23 -25.36
C LYS A 112 2.47 15.51 -23.91
N ILE A 113 3.71 15.25 -23.52
CA ILE A 113 4.26 15.68 -22.24
C ILE A 113 4.25 17.20 -22.34
N VAL A 114 3.08 17.79 -22.06
CA VAL A 114 2.98 19.22 -21.83
C VAL A 114 3.97 19.43 -20.69
N PRO A 115 4.99 20.29 -20.86
CA PRO A 115 5.94 20.53 -19.80
C PRO A 115 5.21 21.30 -18.70
N PHE A 116 4.43 20.58 -17.89
CA PHE A 116 3.77 21.08 -16.70
C PHE A 116 4.83 21.67 -15.73
N VAL A 117 6.05 21.14 -15.81
CA VAL A 117 7.25 21.61 -15.10
C VAL A 117 7.70 23.01 -15.54
N ALA A 118 7.37 23.49 -16.76
CA ALA A 118 7.85 24.78 -17.24
C ALA A 118 6.90 25.96 -16.92
N LYS A 119 5.61 25.71 -16.67
CA LYS A 119 4.63 26.80 -16.47
C LYS A 119 4.57 27.35 -15.04
N ASN A 120 5.11 26.62 -14.06
CA ASN A 120 5.17 27.03 -12.65
C ASN A 120 6.60 27.37 -12.18
N LYS A 121 7.44 27.92 -13.05
CA LYS A 121 8.72 28.53 -12.60
C LYS A 121 8.54 29.82 -11.78
N ASN A 122 7.30 30.31 -11.68
CA ASN A 122 6.91 31.51 -10.94
C ASN A 122 6.10 31.19 -9.67
N MET A 123 6.14 29.96 -9.15
CA MET A 123 5.82 29.79 -7.74
C MET A 123 7.02 30.34 -6.97
N GLU A 124 6.90 31.63 -6.65
CA GLU A 124 7.76 32.36 -5.74
C GLU A 124 8.11 31.50 -4.52
N ASN A 125 9.29 31.76 -3.97
CA ASN A 125 9.84 31.26 -2.72
C ASN A 125 8.96 31.55 -1.49
N ASN A 126 7.67 31.22 -1.54
CA ASN A 126 6.85 31.15 -0.37
C ASN A 126 7.20 29.82 0.29
N LEU A 127 7.97 29.93 1.37
CA LEU A 127 8.33 28.90 2.36
C LEU A 127 7.08 28.31 3.03
N VAL A 128 6.05 27.96 2.26
CA VAL A 128 4.82 27.39 2.78
C VAL A 128 5.02 25.89 2.83
N ASP A 129 4.99 25.35 4.05
CA ASP A 129 5.12 23.93 4.29
C ASP A 129 4.12 23.13 3.44
N ASN A 130 4.62 22.09 2.77
CA ASN A 130 3.80 21.16 1.98
C ASN A 130 2.60 20.62 2.79
N THR A 131 2.82 20.38 4.09
CA THR A 131 1.80 19.93 5.04
C THR A 131 0.65 20.94 5.16
N HIS A 132 0.97 22.23 5.20
CA HIS A 132 -0.02 23.29 5.33
C HIS A 132 -0.84 23.43 4.04
N LEU A 133 -0.18 23.40 2.87
CA LEU A 133 -0.87 23.45 1.57
C LEU A 133 -1.82 22.27 1.38
N LEU A 134 -1.36 21.05 1.69
CA LEU A 134 -2.18 19.86 1.59
C LEU A 134 -3.35 19.91 2.58
N GLY A 135 -3.10 20.36 3.80
CA GLY A 135 -4.14 20.56 4.82
C GLY A 135 -5.22 21.53 4.34
N ASN A 136 -4.83 22.69 3.79
CA ASN A 136 -5.79 23.67 3.29
C ASN A 136 -6.72 23.05 2.23
N ILE A 137 -6.16 22.36 1.24
CA ILE A 137 -6.93 21.73 0.16
C ILE A 137 -7.81 20.58 0.68
N LEU A 138 -7.31 19.76 1.61
CA LEU A 138 -8.06 18.65 2.19
C LEU A 138 -9.28 19.13 2.99
N TYR A 139 -9.14 20.21 3.75
CA TYR A 139 -10.21 20.71 4.62
C TYR A 139 -11.16 21.69 3.93
N THR A 140 -10.79 22.28 2.78
CA THR A 140 -11.65 23.21 2.03
C THR A 140 -12.34 22.51 0.86
N ASP A 141 -11.58 22.07 -0.13
CA ASP A 141 -12.12 21.50 -1.38
C ASP A 141 -12.55 20.04 -1.21
N PHE A 142 -11.76 19.23 -0.49
CA PHE A 142 -11.99 17.79 -0.36
C PHE A 142 -12.54 17.36 1.01
N PHE A 143 -13.19 18.27 1.73
CA PHE A 143 -13.75 18.00 3.05
C PHE A 143 -14.63 16.74 3.09
N LEU A 144 -15.46 16.54 2.06
CA LEU A 144 -16.37 15.39 1.99
C LEU A 144 -15.60 14.07 1.81
N LEU A 145 -14.55 14.03 0.97
CA LEU A 145 -13.70 12.85 0.80
C LEU A 145 -12.94 12.54 2.10
N PHE A 146 -12.48 13.58 2.80
CA PHE A 146 -11.85 13.42 4.10
C PHE A 146 -12.81 12.79 5.12
N GLN A 147 -14.06 13.27 5.21
CA GLN A 147 -15.06 12.69 6.10
C GLN A 147 -15.40 11.23 5.74
N LEU A 148 -15.51 10.92 4.44
CA LEU A 148 -15.73 9.54 3.98
C LEU A 148 -14.57 8.62 4.36
N SER A 149 -13.32 9.10 4.31
CA SER A 149 -12.16 8.33 4.76
C SER A 149 -12.23 7.97 6.25
N GLY A 150 -12.76 8.87 7.08
CA GLY A 150 -13.02 8.61 8.50
C GLY A 150 -14.07 7.50 8.71
N ILE A 151 -15.13 7.49 7.91
CA ILE A 151 -16.15 6.42 7.93
C ILE A 151 -15.52 5.08 7.51
N ILE A 152 -14.68 5.07 6.47
CA ILE A 152 -13.97 3.86 6.04
C ILE A 152 -13.09 3.29 7.17
N LEU A 153 -12.34 4.15 7.87
CA LEU A 153 -11.52 3.73 9.01
C LEU A 153 -12.36 3.17 10.16
N LEU A 154 -13.51 3.79 10.46
CA LEU A 154 -14.44 3.30 11.48
C LEU A 154 -14.97 1.91 11.11
N VAL A 155 -15.41 1.73 9.85
CA VAL A 155 -15.91 0.45 9.35
C VAL A 155 -14.80 -0.62 9.38
N ALA A 156 -13.57 -0.27 9.00
CA ALA A 156 -12.44 -1.18 9.07
C ALA A 156 -12.16 -1.66 10.50
N MET A 157 -12.19 -0.75 11.48
CA MET A 157 -12.02 -1.08 12.90
C MET A 157 -13.15 -2.00 13.40
N VAL A 158 -14.41 -1.64 13.17
CA VAL A 158 -15.57 -2.46 13.57
C VAL A 158 -15.50 -3.83 12.92
N GLY A 159 -15.20 -3.90 11.62
CA GLY A 159 -15.05 -5.14 10.88
C GLY A 159 -13.94 -6.04 11.44
N ALA A 160 -12.75 -5.49 11.71
CA ALA A 160 -11.65 -6.24 12.29
C ALA A 160 -11.98 -6.81 13.68
N ILE A 161 -12.63 -6.01 14.55
CA ILE A 161 -13.04 -6.46 15.89
C ILE A 161 -14.08 -7.58 15.79
N LEU A 162 -15.10 -7.41 14.94
CA LEU A 162 -16.21 -8.37 14.84
C LEU A 162 -15.74 -9.71 14.26
N LEU A 163 -14.79 -9.70 13.32
CA LEU A 163 -14.18 -10.90 12.74
C LEU A 163 -13.24 -11.63 13.72
N THR A 164 -12.54 -10.90 14.60
CA THR A 164 -11.62 -11.49 15.58
C THR A 164 -12.30 -11.89 16.90
N LEU A 165 -13.55 -11.46 17.13
CA LEU A 165 -14.31 -11.77 18.32
C LEU A 165 -14.66 -13.27 18.42
N ARG A 166 -13.78 -14.04 19.06
CA ARG A 166 -13.99 -15.46 19.29
C ARG A 166 -15.10 -15.70 20.33
N LYS A 167 -16.24 -16.24 19.90
CA LYS A 167 -17.27 -16.74 20.82
C LYS A 167 -16.76 -18.01 21.53
N ARG A 168 -16.65 -17.97 22.86
CA ARG A 168 -16.28 -19.13 23.68
C ARG A 168 -17.36 -20.21 23.58
N LYS A 169 -17.04 -21.35 22.96
CA LYS A 169 -17.92 -22.53 22.92
C LYS A 169 -18.00 -23.16 24.32
N GLY A 170 -19.18 -23.59 24.74
CA GLY A 170 -19.41 -24.24 26.04
C GLY A 170 -19.95 -23.33 27.16
N VAL A 171 -20.15 -22.03 26.91
CA VAL A 171 -20.82 -21.15 27.87
C VAL A 171 -22.33 -21.27 27.66
N LYS A 172 -23.06 -21.76 28.67
CA LYS A 172 -24.53 -21.75 28.67
C LYS A 172 -24.99 -20.29 28.69
N LYS A 173 -25.67 -19.85 27.63
CA LYS A 173 -26.29 -18.54 27.56
C LYS A 173 -27.79 -18.70 27.73
N GLN A 174 -28.38 -17.84 28.56
CA GLN A 174 -29.82 -17.81 28.73
C GLN A 174 -30.45 -17.26 27.45
N ASN A 175 -31.36 -18.02 26.84
CA ASN A 175 -32.25 -17.51 25.80
C ASN A 175 -33.65 -17.39 26.42
N ILE A 176 -34.02 -16.16 26.75
CA ILE A 176 -35.27 -15.83 27.44
C ILE A 176 -36.47 -16.33 26.64
N TYR A 177 -36.45 -16.19 25.31
CA TYR A 177 -37.53 -16.66 24.44
C TYR A 177 -37.72 -18.19 24.53
N ASN A 178 -36.65 -18.97 24.42
CA ASN A 178 -36.74 -20.44 24.50
C ASN A 178 -37.05 -20.95 25.92
N GLN A 179 -36.88 -20.13 26.96
CA GLN A 179 -37.21 -20.50 28.34
C GLN A 179 -38.65 -20.17 28.71
N ILE A 180 -39.20 -19.09 28.17
CA ILE A 180 -40.59 -18.68 28.43
C ILE A 180 -41.56 -19.47 27.55
N PHE A 181 -41.22 -19.75 26.29
CA PHE A 181 -42.05 -20.55 25.38
C PHE A 181 -41.93 -22.08 25.61
N ARG A 182 -41.50 -22.50 26.80
CA ARG A 182 -41.55 -23.92 27.21
C ARG A 182 -42.93 -24.23 27.79
N GLU A 183 -43.95 -24.13 26.95
CA GLU A 183 -45.22 -24.86 27.02
C GLU A 183 -45.52 -25.39 25.62
#